data_AF-A0A7S1S860-F1
#
_entry.id   AF-A0A7S1S860-F1
#
_cell.length_a   1.000
_cell.length_b   1.000
_cell.length_c   1.000
_cell.angle_alpha   90.00
_cell.angle_beta   90.00
_cell.angle_gamma   90.00
#
_symmetry.space_group_name_H-M   'P 1'
#
loop_
_entity.id
_entity.type
_entity.pdbx_description
1 polymer ?
#
loop_
_entity_poly.entity_id
_entity_poly.type
_entity_poly.pdbx_seq_one_letter_code
_entity_poly.pdbx_strand_id
1 'polypeptide(L)'
;MSACRSLGGVAYVYGSHANGTWTGSSDVDLAWVHPLPGEVDASAPRARKEWEVAALCRLQAAVDALCIDFVVTTQVVMARVPVLKLYGRDGEVLCDVTINNDEGLRNTRLVRELCSSSALLPPLVRLLKYWSRRRDIGERSQGGFSTYS
;
A
#
# COMPACT_ATOMS: atom_id res chain seq x y z
N MET A 1 -10.38 -9.82 3.29
CA MET A 1 -10.47 -10.15 1.85
C MET A 1 -11.90 -10.20 1.29
N SER A 2 -12.98 -10.27 2.10
CA SER A 2 -14.36 -10.27 1.58
C SER A 2 -14.84 -8.89 1.11
N ALA A 3 -14.50 -7.79 1.80
CA ALA A 3 -14.98 -6.44 1.48
C ALA A 3 -14.59 -5.93 0.08
N CYS A 4 -13.33 -6.10 -0.32
CA CYS A 4 -12.87 -5.72 -1.66
C CYS A 4 -13.59 -6.50 -2.77
N ARG A 5 -13.92 -7.78 -2.51
CA ARG A 5 -14.67 -8.62 -3.46
C ARG A 5 -16.14 -8.21 -3.52
N SER A 6 -16.77 -7.94 -2.37
CA SER A 6 -18.17 -7.50 -2.33
C SER A 6 -18.38 -6.14 -2.97
N LEU A 7 -17.36 -5.28 -2.95
CA LEU A 7 -17.37 -3.96 -3.60
C LEU A 7 -16.91 -4.00 -5.07
N GLY A 8 -16.60 -5.17 -5.62
CA GLY A 8 -16.18 -5.31 -7.02
C GLY A 8 -14.69 -5.09 -7.24
N GLY A 9 -13.85 -6.07 -6.88
CA GLY A 9 -12.42 -6.04 -7.17
C GLY A 9 -11.63 -7.09 -6.39
N VAL A 10 -10.30 -7.05 -6.50
CA VAL A 10 -9.40 -7.99 -5.82
C VAL A 10 -8.25 -7.23 -5.16
N ALA A 11 -8.00 -7.52 -3.89
CA ALA A 11 -6.85 -6.96 -3.18
C ALA A 11 -5.62 -7.86 -3.35
N TYR A 12 -4.48 -7.26 -3.66
CA TYR A 12 -3.18 -7.92 -3.74
C TYR A 12 -2.21 -7.29 -2.75
N VAL A 13 -1.48 -8.12 -2.01
CA VAL A 13 -0.36 -7.65 -1.19
C VAL A 13 0.81 -7.31 -2.09
N TYR A 14 1.42 -6.16 -1.88
CA TYR A 14 2.68 -5.78 -2.51
C TYR A 14 3.66 -5.31 -1.42
N GLY A 15 4.78 -4.69 -1.78
CA GLY A 15 5.69 -4.13 -0.79
C GLY A 15 6.62 -5.15 -0.15
N SER A 16 7.21 -4.75 0.97
CA SER A 16 8.20 -5.56 1.69
C SER A 16 7.66 -6.92 2.15
N HIS A 17 6.35 -7.00 2.45
CA HIS A 17 5.68 -8.24 2.82
C HIS A 17 5.56 -9.25 1.67
N ALA A 18 5.44 -8.77 0.43
CA ALA A 18 5.30 -9.63 -0.74
C ALA A 18 6.64 -9.94 -1.45
N ASN A 19 7.69 -9.15 -1.21
CA ASN A 19 9.00 -9.31 -1.85
C ASN A 19 10.08 -9.97 -0.98
N GLY A 20 9.79 -10.27 0.30
CA GLY A 20 10.72 -10.95 1.22
C GLY A 20 11.69 -10.04 1.98
N THR A 21 11.48 -8.73 1.95
CA THR A 21 12.35 -7.73 2.59
C THR A 21 11.73 -7.08 3.83
N TRP A 22 10.63 -7.64 4.35
CA TRP A 22 9.94 -7.12 5.53
C TRP A 22 10.81 -7.14 6.80
N THR A 23 10.50 -6.23 7.69
CA THR A 23 11.03 -6.10 9.05
C THR A 23 9.86 -6.01 10.01
N GLY A 24 10.07 -6.21 11.31
CA GLY A 24 8.97 -6.12 12.31
C GLY A 24 8.29 -4.75 12.42
N SER A 25 8.81 -3.74 11.74
CA SER A 25 8.26 -2.37 11.67
C SER A 25 7.79 -1.99 10.27
N SER A 26 7.62 -2.98 9.39
CA SER A 26 7.03 -2.78 8.06
C SER A 26 5.51 -2.81 8.17
N ASP A 27 4.86 -1.91 7.45
CA ASP A 27 3.43 -1.85 7.19
C ASP A 27 3.02 -2.82 6.08
N VAL A 28 1.73 -3.16 6.03
CA VAL A 28 1.16 -4.01 4.97
C VAL A 28 0.64 -3.15 3.83
N ASP A 29 1.26 -3.27 2.67
CA ASP A 29 0.84 -2.62 1.43
C ASP A 29 -0.19 -3.47 0.67
N LEU A 30 -1.36 -2.91 0.35
CA LEU A 30 -2.40 -3.52 -0.47
C LEU A 30 -2.71 -2.67 -1.70
N ALA A 31 -2.77 -3.32 -2.86
CA ALA A 31 -3.34 -2.76 -4.08
C ALA A 31 -4.73 -3.38 -4.30
N TRP A 32 -5.78 -2.58 -4.17
CA TRP A 32 -7.12 -2.98 -4.57
C TRP A 32 -7.27 -2.75 -6.07
N VAL A 33 -7.18 -3.85 -6.82
CA VAL A 33 -7.41 -3.86 -8.26
C VAL A 33 -8.90 -3.85 -8.50
N HIS A 34 -9.39 -2.73 -9.00
CA HIS A 34 -10.80 -2.45 -9.23
C HIS A 34 -10.99 -1.93 -10.64
N PRO A 35 -11.93 -2.50 -11.44
CA PRO A 35 -12.20 -2.01 -12.78
C PRO A 35 -12.66 -0.56 -12.74
N LEU A 36 -12.12 0.27 -13.63
CA LEU A 36 -12.59 1.64 -13.78
C LEU A 36 -14.02 1.61 -14.37
N PRO A 37 -14.99 2.33 -13.79
CA PRO A 37 -16.32 2.43 -14.39
C PRO A 37 -16.23 3.04 -15.78
N GLY A 38 -17.03 2.54 -16.73
CA GLY A 38 -16.97 2.97 -18.14
C GLY A 38 -17.31 4.46 -18.36
N GLU A 39 -17.96 5.09 -17.38
CA GLU A 39 -18.30 6.52 -17.40
C GLU A 39 -17.12 7.42 -17.01
N VAL A 40 -16.07 6.87 -16.38
CA VAL A 40 -14.90 7.64 -15.98
C VAL A 40 -13.90 7.65 -17.12
N ASP A 41 -13.57 8.85 -17.60
CA ASP A 41 -12.54 9.04 -18.60
C ASP A 41 -11.15 8.67 -18.03
N ALA A 42 -10.62 7.52 -18.48
CA ALA A 42 -9.32 7.01 -18.07
C ALA A 42 -8.16 7.95 -18.46
N SER A 43 -8.35 8.80 -19.48
CA SER A 43 -7.34 9.74 -19.95
C SER A 43 -7.30 11.04 -19.14
N ALA A 44 -8.33 11.30 -18.31
CA ALA A 44 -8.45 12.50 -17.49
C ALA A 44 -7.94 12.24 -16.05
N PRO A 45 -6.74 12.75 -15.67
CA PRO A 45 -6.13 12.41 -14.38
C PRO A 45 -6.95 12.84 -13.17
N ARG A 46 -7.68 13.95 -13.30
CA ARG A 46 -8.56 14.48 -12.26
C ARG A 46 -9.77 13.58 -12.02
N ALA A 47 -10.48 13.20 -13.08
CA ALA A 47 -11.65 12.32 -12.98
C ALA A 47 -11.27 10.96 -12.40
N ARG A 48 -10.12 10.41 -12.83
CA ARG A 48 -9.55 9.18 -12.26
C ARG A 48 -9.29 9.32 -10.75
N LYS A 49 -8.62 10.40 -10.32
CA LYS A 49 -8.34 10.64 -8.91
C LYS A 49 -9.61 10.80 -8.07
N GLU A 50 -10.59 11.55 -8.56
CA GLU A 50 -11.89 11.73 -7.89
C GLU A 50 -12.62 10.39 -7.71
N TRP A 51 -12.59 9.54 -8.73
CA TRP A 51 -13.14 8.18 -8.64
C TRP A 51 -12.37 7.30 -7.64
N GLU A 52 -11.03 7.31 -7.68
CA GLU A 52 -10.19 6.53 -6.75
C GLU A 52 -10.53 6.88 -5.31
N VAL A 53 -10.64 8.18 -5.00
CA VAL A 53 -11.00 8.66 -3.67
C VAL A 53 -12.39 8.19 -3.27
N ALA A 54 -13.38 8.32 -4.15
CA ALA A 54 -14.74 7.86 -3.87
C ALA A 54 -14.78 6.34 -3.62
N ALA A 55 -14.00 5.55 -4.36
CA ALA A 55 -13.87 4.12 -4.16
C ALA A 55 -13.20 3.78 -2.81
N LEU A 56 -12.12 4.48 -2.45
CA LEU A 56 -11.49 4.33 -1.14
C LEU A 56 -12.43 4.69 0.02
N CYS A 57 -13.25 5.74 -0.12
CA CYS A 57 -14.26 6.08 0.90
C CYS A 57 -15.32 4.98 1.05
N ARG A 58 -15.76 4.33 -0.05
CA ARG A 58 -16.67 3.19 0.02
C ARG A 58 -16.02 1.98 0.71
N LEU A 59 -14.74 1.73 0.41
CA LEU A 59 -13.99 0.67 1.08
C LEU A 59 -13.81 0.97 2.57
N GLN A 60 -13.50 2.22 2.92
CA GLN A 60 -13.40 2.68 4.30
C GLN A 60 -14.66 2.34 5.08
N ALA A 61 -15.82 2.79 4.59
CA ALA A 61 -17.11 2.51 5.24
C ALA A 61 -17.39 1.01 5.39
N ALA A 62 -17.03 0.19 4.39
CA ALA A 62 -17.17 -1.26 4.48
C ALA A 62 -16.22 -1.89 5.50
N VAL A 63 -14.98 -1.40 5.61
CA VAL A 63 -14.01 -1.86 6.62
C VAL A 63 -14.45 -1.48 8.02
N ASP A 64 -14.94 -0.26 8.21
CA ASP A 64 -15.46 0.22 9.50
C ASP A 64 -16.65 -0.65 9.96
N ALA A 65 -17.53 -1.01 9.02
CA ALA A 65 -18.69 -1.87 9.29
C ALA A 65 -18.33 -3.32 9.65
N LEU A 66 -17.11 -3.78 9.35
CA LEU A 66 -16.64 -5.11 9.76
C LEU A 66 -16.22 -5.18 11.24
N CYS A 67 -16.04 -4.02 11.90
CA CYS A 67 -15.64 -3.93 13.30
C CYS A 67 -14.42 -4.80 13.64
N ILE A 68 -13.33 -4.65 12.88
CA ILE A 68 -12.11 -5.44 13.08
C ILE A 68 -11.41 -4.99 14.37
N ASP A 69 -11.37 -5.84 15.41
CA ASP A 69 -10.93 -5.52 16.79
C ASP A 69 -9.57 -4.79 16.96
N PHE A 70 -8.65 -4.97 16.02
CA PHE A 70 -7.31 -4.39 16.08
C PHE A 70 -7.15 -3.17 15.16
N VAL A 71 -8.16 -2.84 14.35
CA VAL A 71 -8.20 -1.62 13.53
C VAL A 71 -9.04 -0.59 14.27
N VAL A 72 -8.41 0.47 14.78
CA VAL A 72 -9.08 1.49 15.60
C VAL A 72 -9.58 2.64 14.75
N THR A 73 -8.76 3.08 13.80
CA THR A 73 -9.05 4.24 12.96
C THR A 73 -8.77 3.90 11.51
N THR A 74 -9.63 4.37 10.61
CA THR A 74 -9.40 4.34 9.17
C THR A 74 -9.38 5.77 8.63
N GLN A 75 -8.56 6.04 7.62
CA GLN A 75 -8.47 7.38 7.03
C GLN A 75 -8.12 7.33 5.55
N VAL A 76 -8.90 8.02 4.71
CA VAL A 76 -8.52 8.30 3.33
C VAL A 76 -7.63 9.55 3.27
N VAL A 77 -6.41 9.40 2.76
CA VAL A 77 -5.42 10.47 2.61
C VAL A 77 -5.34 10.90 1.15
N MET A 78 -5.57 12.19 0.91
CA MET A 78 -5.67 12.81 -0.41
C MET A 78 -4.32 13.23 -0.99
N ALA A 79 -3.32 12.35 -0.94
CA ALA A 79 -1.97 12.63 -1.45
C ALA A 79 -1.92 12.62 -3.00
N ARG A 80 -0.72 12.61 -3.58
CA ARG A 80 -0.54 12.43 -5.03
C ARG A 80 -1.16 11.12 -5.51
N VAL A 81 -0.95 10.04 -4.77
CA VAL A 81 -1.65 8.75 -4.91
C VAL A 81 -2.58 8.62 -3.71
N PRO A 82 -3.90 8.62 -3.90
CA PRO A 82 -4.84 8.41 -2.80
C PRO A 82 -4.60 7.07 -2.10
N VAL A 83 -4.67 7.06 -0.78
CA VAL A 83 -4.46 5.85 0.04
C VAL A 83 -5.44 5.83 1.20
N LEU A 84 -6.02 4.67 1.46
CA LEU A 84 -6.75 4.37 2.69
C LEU A 84 -5.78 3.76 3.69
N LYS A 85 -5.55 4.45 4.80
CA LYS A 85 -4.71 3.99 5.90
C LYS A 85 -5.56 3.38 7.00
N LEU A 86 -5.14 2.22 7.50
CA LEU A 86 -5.72 1.54 8.66
C LEU A 86 -4.73 1.64 9.82
N TYR A 87 -5.21 2.11 10.96
CA TYR A 87 -4.39 2.35 12.14
C TYR A 87 -4.75 1.39 13.27
N GLY A 88 -3.71 0.96 13.98
CA GLY A 88 -3.82 0.12 15.17
C GLY A 88 -4.09 0.91 16.44
N ARG A 89 -4.00 0.23 17.59
CA ARG A 89 -4.29 0.81 18.91
C ARG A 89 -3.26 1.82 19.36
N ASP A 90 -2.02 1.66 18.94
CA ASP A 90 -0.90 2.52 19.32
C ASP A 90 -0.68 3.66 18.29
N GLY A 91 -1.62 3.84 17.36
CA GLY A 91 -1.54 4.84 16.28
C GLY A 91 -0.58 4.45 15.15
N GLU A 92 -0.08 3.22 15.15
CA GLU A 92 0.76 2.66 14.09
C GLU A 92 -0.05 2.39 12.82
N VAL A 93 0.56 2.62 11.66
CA VAL A 93 -0.03 2.25 10.38
C VAL A 93 0.09 0.73 10.22
N LEU A 94 -1.05 0.05 10.23
CA LEU A 94 -1.13 -1.39 10.00
C LEU A 94 -1.13 -1.72 8.52
N CYS A 95 -1.88 -0.94 7.73
CA CYS A 95 -2.10 -1.23 6.32
C CYS A 95 -2.39 0.03 5.51
N ASP A 96 -1.72 0.12 4.36
CA ASP A 96 -1.96 1.11 3.32
C ASP A 96 -2.67 0.43 2.14
N VAL A 97 -3.87 0.92 1.77
CA VAL A 97 -4.65 0.42 0.64
C VAL A 97 -4.72 1.47 -0.45
N THR A 98 -4.16 1.16 -1.61
CA THR A 98 -4.18 2.00 -2.82
C THR A 98 -5.03 1.35 -3.91
N ILE A 99 -5.48 2.12 -4.89
CA ILE A 99 -6.23 1.59 -6.05
C ILE A 99 -5.30 1.45 -7.25
N ASN A 100 -5.35 0.28 -7.90
CA ASN A 100 -4.65 0.01 -9.17
C ASN A 100 -3.16 0.44 -9.16
N ASN A 101 -2.44 0.15 -8.09
CA ASN A 101 -1.00 0.45 -7.98
C ASN A 101 -0.14 -0.58 -8.74
N ASP A 102 -0.24 -0.55 -10.07
CA ASP A 102 0.46 -1.48 -10.96
C ASP A 102 1.98 -1.34 -10.86
N GLU A 103 2.49 -0.13 -10.64
CA GLU A 103 3.92 0.12 -10.41
C GLU A 103 4.40 -0.58 -9.13
N GLY A 104 3.65 -0.45 -8.02
CA GLY A 104 3.94 -1.13 -6.77
C GLY A 104 3.99 -2.65 -6.92
N LEU A 105 3.03 -3.22 -7.65
CA LEU A 105 2.99 -4.67 -7.94
C LEU A 105 4.18 -5.12 -8.79
N ARG A 106 4.53 -4.38 -9.84
CA ARG A 106 5.69 -4.69 -10.72
C ARG A 106 7.01 -4.59 -9.97
N ASN A 107 7.21 -3.52 -9.20
CA ASN A 107 8.43 -3.32 -8.40
C ASN A 107 8.59 -4.41 -7.34
N THR A 108 7.49 -4.78 -6.68
CA THR A 108 7.48 -5.88 -5.72
C THR A 108 7.93 -7.18 -6.37
N ARG A 109 7.40 -7.51 -7.56
CA ARG A 109 7.80 -8.70 -8.30
C ARG A 109 9.28 -8.67 -8.68
N LEU A 110 9.77 -7.55 -9.21
CA LEU A 110 11.18 -7.38 -9.56
C LEU A 110 12.10 -7.60 -8.34
N VAL A 111 11.82 -6.91 -7.23
CA VAL A 111 12.63 -7.05 -6.00
C VAL A 111 12.58 -8.47 -5.47
N ARG A 112 11.42 -9.15 -5.56
CA ARG A 112 11.28 -10.55 -5.17
C ARG A 112 12.16 -11.47 -6.02
N GLU A 113 12.16 -11.29 -7.34
CA GLU A 113 12.97 -12.08 -8.27
C GLU A 113 14.47 -11.85 -8.01
N LEU A 114 14.89 -10.59 -7.80
CA LEU A 114 16.26 -10.26 -7.40
C LEU A 114 16.63 -10.92 -6.08
N CYS A 115 15.81 -10.77 -5.04
CA CYS A 115 16.04 -11.38 -3.73
C CYS A 115 16.09 -12.91 -3.78
N SER A 116 15.39 -13.54 -4.73
CA SER A 116 15.40 -15.00 -4.91
C SER A 116 16.66 -15.49 -5.62
N SER A 117 17.37 -14.63 -6.33
CA SER A 117 18.61 -14.99 -7.05
C SER A 117 19.81 -15.23 -6.13
N SER A 118 19.78 -14.69 -4.90
CA SER A 118 20.86 -14.88 -3.92
C SER A 118 20.35 -14.71 -2.50
N ALA A 119 20.65 -15.69 -1.64
CA ALA A 119 20.28 -15.68 -0.22
C ALA A 119 20.89 -14.50 0.58
N LEU A 120 21.91 -13.84 0.03
CA LEU A 120 22.56 -12.67 0.65
C LEU A 120 21.77 -11.36 0.42
N LEU A 121 20.93 -11.29 -0.60
CA LEU A 121 20.23 -10.06 -0.97
C LEU A 121 19.13 -9.67 0.04
N PRO A 122 18.22 -10.56 0.48
CA PRO A 122 17.22 -10.20 1.48
C PRO A 122 17.80 -9.60 2.78
N PRO A 123 18.82 -10.19 3.44
CA PRO A 123 19.40 -9.59 4.65
C PRO A 123 20.12 -8.26 4.36
N LEU A 124 20.79 -8.12 3.21
CA LEU A 124 21.43 -6.87 2.82
C LEU A 124 20.40 -5.74 2.62
N VAL A 125 19.30 -6.01 1.91
CA VAL A 125 18.22 -5.03 1.72
C VAL A 125 17.62 -4.62 3.07
N ARG A 126 17.38 -5.59 3.97
CA ARG A 126 16.88 -5.28 5.33
C ARG A 126 17.86 -4.43 6.13
N LEU A 127 19.17 -4.68 6.01
CA LEU A 127 20.21 -3.87 6.65
C LEU A 127 20.20 -2.42 6.13
N LEU A 128 20.14 -2.23 4.81
CA LEU A 128 20.07 -0.90 4.20
C LEU A 128 18.78 -0.17 4.58
N LYS A 129 17.64 -0.87 4.58
CA LYS A 129 16.35 -0.33 5.04
C LYS A 129 16.44 0.12 6.50
N TYR A 130 17.01 -0.69 7.38
CA TYR A 130 17.22 -0.33 8.78
C TYR A 130 18.15 0.89 8.93
N TRP A 131 19.27 0.90 8.21
CA TRP A 131 20.22 2.01 8.23
C TRP A 131 19.58 3.33 7.76
N SER A 132 18.84 3.32 6.65
CA SER A 132 18.17 4.52 6.12
C SER A 132 17.14 5.08 7.09
N ARG A 133 16.35 4.20 7.73
CA ARG A 133 15.37 4.60 8.76
C ARG A 133 16.04 5.21 9.99
N ARG A 134 17.16 4.62 10.44
CA ARG A 134 17.95 5.16 11.57
C ARG A 134 18.59 6.52 11.28
N ARG A 135 18.65 6.93 10.02
CA ARG A 135 19.16 8.23 9.58
C ARG A 135 18.08 9.19 9.11
N ASP A 136 16.82 8.80 9.24
CA ASP A 136 15.65 9.60 8.84
C ASP A 136 15.67 10.01 7.35
N ILE A 137 16.27 9.17 6.50
CA ILE A 137 16.34 9.39 5.04
C ILE A 137 15.49 8.40 4.25
N GLY A 138 14.80 7.48 4.92
CA GLY A 138 14.01 6.41 4.29
C GLY A 138 12.52 6.74 4.16
N GLU A 139 12.09 7.96 4.47
CA GLU A 139 10.69 8.35 4.47
C GLU A 139 10.40 9.41 3.40
N ARG A 140 9.73 8.98 2.32
CA ARG A 140 9.43 9.82 1.16
C ARG A 140 8.51 11.00 1.48
N SER A 141 7.56 10.82 2.39
CA SER A 141 6.65 11.88 2.83
C SER A 141 7.39 13.04 3.51
N GLN A 142 8.58 12.80 4.05
CA GLN A 142 9.46 13.80 4.68
C GLN A 142 10.58 14.30 3.73
N GLY A 143 10.53 13.96 2.44
CA GLY A 143 11.55 14.34 1.45
C GLY A 143 12.74 13.38 1.35
N GLY A 144 12.69 12.24 2.05
CA GLY A 144 13.66 11.16 1.94
C GLY A 144 13.47 10.26 0.70
N PHE A 145 14.27 9.21 0.61
CA PHE A 145 14.17 8.19 -0.42
C PHE A 145 12.99 7.25 -0.17
N SER A 146 12.40 6.75 -1.25
CA SER A 146 11.45 5.64 -1.14
C SER A 146 12.18 4.34 -0.84
N THR A 147 11.50 3.33 -0.29
CA THR A 147 12.11 1.99 -0.10
C THR A 147 12.54 1.33 -1.44
N TYR A 148 12.06 1.84 -2.57
CA TYR A 148 12.42 1.38 -3.92
C TYR A 148 13.47 2.25 -4.63
N SER A 149 13.99 3.28 -3.96
CA SER A 149 15.03 4.20 -4.46
C SER A 149 16.37 3.90 -3.80
#